data_AF-A0A9D5VQ71-F1
#
_entry.id   AF-A0A9D5VQ71-F1
#
_cell.length_a   1.000
_cell.length_b   1.000
_cell.length_c   1.000
_cell.angle_alpha   90.00
_cell.angle_beta   90.00
_cell.angle_gamma   90.00
#
_symmetry.space_group_name_H-M   'P 1'
#
loop_
_entity.id
_entity.type
_entity.pdbx_description
1 polymer ?
#
loop_
_entity_poly.entity_id
_entity_poly.type
_entity_poly.pdbx_seq_one_letter_code
_entity_poly.pdbx_strand_id
1 'polypeptide(L)' 'METNRLISIVMATNLEAKPFLQNMTKIEKEPFTVYSSDKFILIISGIG' A
#
# COMPACT_ATOMS: atom_id res chain seq x y z
N MET A 1 -6.84 7.44 -24.78
CA MET A 1 -5.82 6.53 -24.20
C MET A 1 -6.11 6.42 -22.72
N GLU A 2 -6.52 5.25 -22.24
CA GLU A 2 -6.77 5.05 -20.81
C GLU A 2 -5.45 5.07 -20.04
N THR A 3 -5.22 6.14 -19.30
CA THR A 3 -4.19 6.19 -18.27
C THR A 3 -4.74 5.55 -17.00
N ASN A 4 -4.75 4.22 -16.93
CA ASN A 4 -4.89 3.51 -15.65
C ASN A 4 -3.64 3.72 -14.81
N ARG A 5 -3.51 4.93 -14.24
CA ARG A 5 -2.41 5.31 -13.37
C ARG A 5 -2.61 4.66 -12.02
N LEU A 6 -1.74 3.71 -11.71
CA LEU A 6 -1.60 3.12 -10.40
C LEU A 6 -0.62 3.96 -9.58
N ILE A 7 -1.06 4.43 -8.41
CA ILE A 7 -0.23 5.24 -7.51
C ILE A 7 0.28 4.32 -6.40
N SER A 8 1.61 4.26 -6.26
CA SER A 8 2.25 3.52 -5.16
C SER A 8 2.64 4.48 -4.03
N ILE A 9 2.30 4.11 -2.80
CA ILE A 9 2.60 4.83 -1.57
C ILE A 9 3.48 3.93 -0.72
N VAL A 10 4.63 4.42 -0.29
CA VAL A 10 5.55 3.68 0.58
C VAL A 10 5.55 4.32 1.95
N MET A 11 5.39 3.52 2.99
CA MET A 11 5.39 3.95 4.39
C MET A 11 6.32 3.08 5.22
N ALA A 12 6.93 3.65 6.26
CA ALA A 12 7.84 2.92 7.11
C ALA A 12 7.07 2.01 8.09
N THR A 13 5.93 2.47 8.59
CA THR A 13 5.25 1.81 9.71
C THR A 13 3.78 1.51 9.45
N ASN A 14 3.24 0.53 10.19
CA ASN A 14 1.80 0.25 10.24
C ASN A 14 0.99 1.40 10.87
N LEU A 15 1.61 2.23 11.73
CA LEU A 15 0.92 3.35 12.38
C LEU A 15 0.56 4.45 11.37
N GLU A 16 1.48 4.77 10.46
CA GLU A 16 1.26 5.72 9.37
C GLU A 16 0.24 5.17 8.36
N ALA A 17 0.28 3.86 8.10
CA ALA A 17 -0.61 3.21 7.15
C ALA A 17 -2.05 3.07 7.64
N LYS A 18 -2.27 2.95 8.96
CA LYS A 18 -3.56 2.62 9.57
C LYS A 18 -4.77 3.42 9.03
N PRO A 19 -4.69 4.75 8.83
CA PRO A 19 -5.81 5.52 8.28
C PRO A 19 -6.20 5.14 6.84
N PHE A 20 -5.27 4.57 6.08
CA PHE A 20 -5.45 4.24 4.66
C PHE A 20 -5.94 2.80 4.43
N LEU A 21 -5.77 1.91 5.42
CA LEU A 21 -6.05 0.49 5.27
C LEU A 21 -7.55 0.15 5.22
N GLN A 22 -8.44 1.04 5.71
CA GLN A 22 -9.87 0.73 5.85
C GLN A 22 -10.55 0.34 4.52
N ASN A 23 -10.04 0.83 3.39
CA ASN A 23 -10.56 0.56 2.05
C ASN A 23 -9.54 -0.16 1.15
N MET A 24 -8.55 -0.85 1.74
CA MET A 24 -7.54 -1.57 0.97
C MET A 24 -7.52 -3.05 1.36
N THR A 25 -7.28 -3.90 0.36
CA THR A 25 -7.15 -5.34 0.54
C THR A 25 -5.68 -5.68 0.70
N LYS A 26 -5.33 -6.45 1.73
CA LYS A 26 -3.98 -6.98 1.89
C LYS A 26 -3.72 -8.05 0.82
N ILE A 27 -2.66 -7.88 0.02
CA ILE A 27 -2.35 -8.74 -1.11
C ILE A 27 -1.06 -9.57 -0.93
N GLU A 28 -0.07 -9.07 -0.20
CA GLU A 28 1.19 -9.79 0.07
C GLU A 28 1.76 -9.49 1.47
N LYS A 29 2.61 -10.40 1.97
CA LYS A 29 3.13 -10.35 3.35
C LYS A 29 4.66 -10.42 3.47
N GLU A 30 5.40 -10.81 2.43
CA GLU A 30 6.85 -11.05 2.50
C GLU A 30 7.58 -10.57 1.22
N PRO A 31 8.72 -9.88 1.30
CA PRO A 31 9.36 -9.33 2.51
C PRO A 31 8.64 -8.08 3.04
N PHE A 32 7.68 -7.54 2.29
CA PHE A 32 6.93 -6.34 2.66
C PHE A 32 5.44 -6.63 2.76
N THR A 33 4.77 -5.94 3.67
CA THR A 33 3.31 -5.97 3.72
C THR A 33 2.76 -5.02 2.66
N VAL A 34 1.96 -5.55 1.73
CA VAL A 34 1.38 -4.79 0.63
C VAL A 34 -0.14 -4.80 0.69
N TYR A 35 -0.75 -3.64 0.50
CA TYR A 35 -2.19 -3.45 0.38
C TYR A 35 -2.52 -2.82 -0.98
N SER A 36 -3.67 -3.17 -1.57
CA SER A 36 -4.13 -2.57 -2.81
C SER A 36 -5.60 -2.14 -2.78
N SER A 37 -5.92 -1.16 -3.61
CA SER A 37 -7.26 -0.81 -4.06
C SER A 37 -7.21 -0.47 -5.56
N ASP A 38 -8.35 -0.15 -6.18
CA ASP A 38 -8.47 0.05 -7.65
C ASP A 38 -7.36 0.90 -8.29
N LYS A 39 -6.88 1.94 -7.59
CA LYS A 39 -5.88 2.89 -8.12
C LYS A 39 -4.65 3.06 -7.24
N PHE A 40 -4.58 2.36 -6.11
CA PHE A 40 -3.52 2.55 -5.13
C PHE A 40 -2.87 1.24 -4.72
N ILE A 41 -1.56 1.28 -4.54
CA ILE A 41 -0.78 0.26 -3.82
C ILE A 41 -0.13 0.94 -2.62
N LEU A 42 -0.24 0.36 -1.44
CA LEU A 42 0.44 0.80 -0.24
C LEU A 42 1.42 -0.29 0.21
N ILE A 43 2.69 0.08 0.39
CA ILE A 43 3.77 -0.82 0.78
C ILE A 43 4.29 -0.37 2.14
N ILE A 44 4.37 -1.29 3.09
CA ILE A 44 5.03 -1.06 4.38
C ILE A 44 6.44 -1.61 4.30
N SER A 45 7.42 -0.71 4.19
CA SER A 45 8.84 -1.05 3.97
C SER A 45 9.58 -1.44 5.25
N GLY A 46 9.03 -1.13 6.42
CA GLY A 46 9.78 -1.17 7.66
C GLY A 46 10.69 0.05 7.83
N ILE A 47 11.32 0.14 9.00
CA ILE A 47 12.31 1.18 9.35
C ILE A 47 13.69 0.62 9.02
N GLY A 48 14.49 1.39 8.29
CA GLY A 48 15.89 1.10 7.95
C GLY A 48 16.77 2.27 8.30
#